data_AF-A0A917PY04-F1
#
_entry.id   AF-A0A917PY04-F1
#
_cell.length_a   1.000
_cell.length_b   1.000
_cell.length_c   1.000
_cell.angle_alpha   90.00
_cell.angle_beta   90.00
_cell.angle_gamma   90.00
#
_symmetry.space_group_name_H-M   'P 1'
#
loop_
_entity.id
_entity.type
_entity.pdbx_description
1 polymer ?
#
loop_
_entity_poly.entity_id
_entity_poly.type
_entity_poly.pdbx_seq_one_letter_code
_entity_poly.pdbx_strand_id
1 'polypeptide(L)'
;MNKSSYTFKTNNDVNIIKHIRNQVPVHIITTVSDIGCLRVGNERFITFVPNGCRGDISTVVITERYACIPLQYYTTLNGTFNIYDFDSGDEIVLRLNGEYDVHNASDIIVFNKK
;
A
#
# COMPACT_ATOMS: atom_id res chain seq x y z
N MET A 1 12.72 -15.57 -13.42
CA MET A 1 12.24 -14.18 -13.26
C MET A 1 10.80 -14.11 -13.75
N ASN A 2 9.82 -14.29 -12.86
CA ASN A 2 8.41 -14.07 -13.21
C ASN A 2 8.14 -12.57 -13.13
N LYS A 3 7.77 -11.96 -14.26
CA LYS A 3 7.12 -10.66 -14.27
C LYS A 3 5.72 -10.89 -13.71
N SER A 4 5.46 -10.55 -12.45
CA SER A 4 4.08 -10.42 -11.99
C SER A 4 3.45 -9.30 -12.82
N SER A 5 2.45 -9.65 -13.62
CA SER A 5 1.62 -8.68 -14.32
C SER A 5 0.69 -8.06 -13.29
N TYR A 6 0.94 -6.79 -12.94
CA TYR A 6 0.02 -6.01 -12.11
C TYR A 6 -1.26 -5.74 -12.89
N THR A 7 -2.41 -6.07 -12.31
CA THR A 7 -3.73 -5.77 -12.91
C THR A 7 -4.31 -4.57 -12.18
N PHE A 8 -4.41 -3.43 -12.86
CA PHE A 8 -5.07 -2.23 -12.33
C PHE A 8 -6.57 -2.32 -12.62
N LYS A 9 -7.41 -2.03 -11.62
CA LYS A 9 -8.86 -2.25 -11.73
C LYS A 9 -9.59 -1.10 -12.43
N THR A 10 -9.13 0.14 -12.26
CA THR A 10 -9.75 1.29 -12.90
C THR A 10 -8.77 2.20 -13.65
N ASN A 11 -9.28 2.98 -14.60
CA ASN A 11 -8.51 4.04 -15.26
C ASN A 11 -8.02 5.11 -14.28
N ASN A 12 -8.72 5.30 -13.16
CA ASN A 12 -8.33 6.25 -12.13
C ASN A 12 -7.06 5.78 -11.40
N ASP A 13 -6.99 4.49 -11.10
CA ASP A 13 -5.86 3.86 -10.40
C ASP A 13 -4.57 3.97 -11.21
N VAL A 14 -4.67 3.71 -12.52
CA VAL A 14 -3.57 3.87 -13.46
C VAL A 14 -3.08 5.32 -13.47
N ASN A 15 -3.99 6.29 -13.45
CA ASN A 15 -3.64 7.71 -13.47
C ASN A 15 -2.96 8.16 -12.18
N ILE A 16 -3.44 7.69 -11.02
CA ILE A 16 -2.82 7.97 -9.71
C ILE A 16 -1.39 7.40 -9.68
N ILE A 17 -1.21 6.15 -10.05
CA ILE A 17 0.10 5.49 -10.03
C ILE A 17 1.05 6.14 -11.04
N LYS A 18 0.56 6.51 -12.23
CA LYS A 18 1.36 7.25 -13.21
C LYS A 18 1.77 8.63 -12.69
N HIS A 19 0.87 9.34 -12.01
CA HIS A 19 1.16 10.63 -11.40
C HIS A 19 2.27 10.53 -10.35
N ILE A 20 2.25 9.50 -9.49
CA ILE A 20 3.29 9.28 -8.47
C ILE A 20 4.62 8.87 -9.12
N ARG A 21 4.59 7.93 -10.08
CA ARG A 21 5.77 7.44 -10.82
C ARG A 21 6.52 8.53 -11.58
N ASN A 22 5.82 9.57 -12.02
CA ASN A 22 6.44 10.70 -12.70
C ASN A 22 7.21 11.63 -11.74
N GLN A 23 7.00 11.50 -10.43
CA GLN A 23 7.66 12.33 -9.42
C GLN A 23 8.83 11.59 -8.77
N VAL A 24 8.64 10.31 -8.42
CA VAL A 24 9.62 9.53 -7.65
C VAL A 24 9.62 8.05 -8.08
N PRO A 25 10.74 7.33 -7.87
CA PRO A 25 10.73 5.88 -7.95
C PRO A 25 9.73 5.28 -6.96
N VAL A 26 9.03 4.24 -7.41
CA VAL A 26 8.07 3.51 -6.58
C VAL A 26 8.32 2.01 -6.64
N HIS A 27 8.11 1.36 -5.51
CA HIS A 27 7.94 -0.07 -5.42
C HIS A 27 6.44 -0.38 -5.34
N ILE A 28 5.96 -1.38 -6.09
CA ILE A 28 4.55 -1.78 -6.07
C ILE A 28 4.48 -3.25 -5.74
N ILE A 29 3.61 -3.59 -4.79
CA ILE A 29 3.24 -4.95 -4.44
C ILE A 29 1.71 -5.09 -4.48
N THR A 30 1.26 -6.32 -4.49
CA THR A 30 -0.16 -6.67 -4.36
C THR A 30 -0.37 -7.47 -3.10
N THR A 31 -1.53 -7.31 -2.48
CA THR A 31 -1.98 -8.05 -1.30
C THR A 31 -3.42 -8.48 -1.52
N VAL A 32 -3.91 -9.46 -0.77
CA VAL A 32 -5.31 -9.89 -0.77
C VAL A 32 -6.01 -9.28 0.44
N SER A 33 -7.23 -8.80 0.23
CA SER A 33 -8.03 -8.17 1.28
C SER A 33 -9.35 -8.91 1.43
N ASP A 34 -9.49 -9.69 2.50
CA ASP A 34 -10.70 -10.47 2.76
C ASP A 34 -11.81 -9.57 3.30
N ILE A 35 -11.48 -8.66 4.21
CA ILE A 35 -12.44 -7.85 4.96
C ILE A 35 -12.40 -6.34 4.63
N GLY A 36 -11.68 -5.93 3.58
CA GLY A 36 -11.70 -4.55 3.11
C GLY A 36 -10.58 -3.67 3.65
N CYS A 37 -9.47 -4.28 4.07
CA CYS A 37 -8.33 -3.58 4.62
C CYS A 37 -6.99 -4.26 4.31
N LEU A 38 -5.91 -3.50 4.47
CA LEU A 38 -4.55 -4.00 4.52
C LEU A 38 -4.10 -4.06 5.98
N ARG A 39 -3.67 -5.23 6.42
CA ARG A 39 -3.02 -5.39 7.72
C ARG A 39 -1.59 -4.89 7.64
N VAL A 40 -1.23 -3.97 8.53
CA VAL A 40 0.15 -3.51 8.73
C VAL A 40 0.50 -3.44 10.21
N GLY A 41 1.75 -3.70 10.54
CA GLY A 41 2.18 -3.66 11.93
C GLY A 41 3.39 -4.54 12.23
N ASN A 42 3.55 -4.87 13.49
CA ASN A 42 4.61 -5.72 14.02
C ASN A 42 4.13 -6.38 15.32
N GLU A 43 5.05 -6.95 16.09
CA GLU A 43 4.74 -7.61 17.37
C GLU A 43 4.17 -6.66 18.45
N ARG A 44 4.34 -5.34 18.28
CA ARG A 44 3.92 -4.33 19.26
C ARG A 44 2.60 -3.65 18.89
N PHE A 45 2.27 -3.60 17.61
CA PHE A 45 1.03 -2.99 17.15
C PHE A 45 0.55 -3.64 15.86
N ILE A 46 -0.77 -3.63 15.66
CA ILE A 46 -1.40 -3.97 14.40
C ILE A 46 -2.41 -2.86 14.10
N THR A 47 -2.44 -2.41 12.84
CA THR A 47 -3.48 -1.53 12.33
C THR A 47 -3.96 -2.02 10.97
N PHE A 48 -5.18 -1.65 10.63
CA PHE A 48 -5.83 -2.02 9.39
C PHE A 48 -6.10 -0.76 8.58
N VAL A 49 -5.40 -0.61 7.46
CA VAL A 49 -5.58 0.52 6.54
C VAL A 49 -6.76 0.17 5.63
N PRO A 50 -7.88 0.91 5.65
CA PRO A 50 -9.01 0.60 4.81
C PRO A 50 -8.64 0.71 3.33
N ASN A 51 -9.00 -0.27 2.51
CA ASN A 51 -8.86 -0.21 1.05
C ASN A 51 -10.22 -0.35 0.35
N GLY A 52 -11.31 -0.67 1.07
CA GLY A 52 -12.64 -0.84 0.45
C GLY A 52 -12.75 -2.02 -0.52
N CYS A 53 -11.74 -2.88 -0.59
CA CYS A 53 -11.64 -4.03 -1.48
C CYS A 53 -11.92 -5.30 -0.68
N ARG A 54 -13.09 -5.94 -0.84
CA ARG A 54 -13.45 -7.17 -0.12
C ARG A 54 -13.38 -8.40 -1.02
N GLY A 55 -12.62 -9.41 -0.60
CA GLY A 55 -12.43 -10.67 -1.33
C GLY A 55 -11.60 -10.52 -2.61
N ASP A 56 -10.74 -9.51 -2.70
CA ASP A 56 -10.04 -9.19 -3.95
C ASP A 56 -8.68 -8.48 -3.67
N ILE A 57 -7.88 -8.31 -4.72
CA ILE A 57 -6.51 -7.81 -4.68
C ILE A 57 -6.47 -6.31 -4.42
N SER A 58 -5.60 -5.87 -3.52
CA SER A 58 -5.26 -4.47 -3.27
C SER A 58 -3.87 -4.14 -3.78
N THR A 59 -3.72 -2.96 -4.37
CA THR A 59 -2.44 -2.44 -4.85
C THR A 59 -1.79 -1.59 -3.76
N VAL A 60 -0.56 -1.94 -3.40
CA VAL A 60 0.23 -1.15 -2.44
C VAL A 60 1.40 -0.50 -3.14
N VAL A 61 1.50 0.81 -3.03
CA VAL A 61 2.55 1.64 -3.64
C VAL A 61 3.43 2.19 -2.53
N ILE A 62 4.72 1.97 -2.62
CA ILE A 62 5.71 2.49 -1.68
C ILE A 62 6.61 3.46 -2.44
N THR A 63 6.67 4.71 -1.99
CA THR A 63 7.57 5.70 -2.60
C THR A 63 8.96 5.64 -1.97
N GLU A 64 10.01 5.89 -2.76
CA GLU A 64 11.38 5.97 -2.24
C GLU A 64 11.71 7.35 -1.65
N ARG A 65 10.88 8.36 -1.96
CA ARG A 65 10.98 9.75 -1.52
C ARG A 65 9.59 10.37 -1.49
N TYR A 66 9.46 11.52 -0.83
CA TYR A 66 8.21 12.26 -0.79
C TYR A 66 7.70 12.60 -2.20
N ALA A 67 6.42 12.30 -2.44
CA ALA A 67 5.68 12.71 -3.62
C ALA A 67 4.35 13.38 -3.22
N CYS A 68 3.80 14.17 -4.13
CA CYS A 68 2.43 14.65 -4.01
C CYS A 68 1.48 13.48 -4.28
N ILE A 69 0.69 13.10 -3.27
CA ILE A 69 -0.26 11.99 -3.36
C ILE A 69 -1.69 12.54 -3.49
N PRO A 70 -2.38 12.32 -4.62
CA PRO A 70 -3.74 12.81 -4.84
C PRO A 70 -4.79 11.89 -4.19
N LEU A 71 -4.53 11.42 -2.98
CA LEU A 71 -5.38 10.51 -2.22
C LEU A 71 -5.63 11.05 -0.81
N GLN A 72 -6.66 10.53 -0.17
CA GLN A 72 -6.98 10.88 1.20
C GLN A 72 -5.85 10.40 2.13
N TYR A 73 -5.35 11.32 2.96
CA TYR A 73 -4.45 10.97 4.05
C TYR A 73 -5.21 10.15 5.10
N TYR A 74 -4.61 9.06 5.55
CA TYR A 74 -5.15 8.18 6.58
C TYR A 74 -4.40 8.33 7.90
N THR A 75 -3.10 8.09 7.92
CA THR A 75 -2.26 8.15 9.12
C THR A 75 -0.78 8.26 8.78
N THR A 76 0.08 8.44 9.79
CA THR A 76 1.53 8.31 9.66
C THR A 76 1.99 7.06 10.43
N LEU A 77 2.85 6.25 9.81
CA LEU A 77 3.53 5.14 10.48
C LEU A 77 5.03 5.43 10.57
N ASN A 78 5.60 5.25 11.76
CA ASN A 78 7.01 5.49 12.03
C ASN A 78 7.65 4.26 12.67
N GLY A 79 8.83 3.89 12.16
CA GLY A 79 9.67 2.80 12.65
C GLY A 79 9.65 1.60 11.70
N THR A 80 9.92 0.41 12.26
CA THR A 80 9.93 -0.84 11.52
C THR A 80 8.58 -1.54 11.61
N PHE A 81 7.96 -1.79 10.47
CA PHE A 81 6.68 -2.51 10.39
C PHE A 81 6.61 -3.37 9.12
N ASN A 82 5.69 -4.32 9.14
CA ASN A 82 5.44 -5.27 8.08
C ASN A 82 4.14 -4.92 7.35
N ILE A 83 4.11 -5.23 6.06
CA ILE A 83 2.91 -5.33 5.24
C ILE A 83 2.63 -6.82 5.06
N TYR A 84 1.43 -7.24 5.43
CA TYR A 84 1.00 -8.63 5.38
C TYR A 84 0.27 -8.93 4.06
N ASP A 85 0.37 -10.16 3.57
CA ASP A 85 -0.24 -10.56 2.29
C ASP A 85 -1.77 -10.63 2.39
N PHE A 86 -2.25 -11.08 3.54
CA PHE A 86 -3.66 -11.17 3.89
C PHE A 86 -3.92 -10.36 5.16
N ASP A 87 -5.11 -9.77 5.25
CA ASP A 87 -5.57 -9.13 6.48
C ASP A 87 -5.85 -10.13 7.61
N SER A 88 -6.15 -11.39 7.27
CA SER A 88 -6.40 -12.49 8.20
C SER A 88 -5.18 -13.41 8.44
N GLY A 89 -4.12 -13.30 7.63
CA GLY A 89 -2.95 -14.18 7.64
C GLY A 89 -1.69 -13.55 8.22
N ASP A 90 -0.68 -14.39 8.48
CA ASP A 90 0.60 -13.96 9.07
C ASP A 90 1.77 -13.90 8.06
N GLU A 91 1.49 -14.15 6.78
CA GLU A 91 2.49 -14.02 5.73
C GLU A 91 2.89 -12.56 5.51
N ILE A 92 4.19 -12.28 5.57
CA ILE A 92 4.75 -10.94 5.39
C ILE A 92 5.26 -10.82 3.96
N VAL A 93 4.71 -9.87 3.20
CA VAL A 93 5.15 -9.58 1.83
C VAL A 93 6.34 -8.63 1.83
N LEU A 94 6.30 -7.62 2.71
CA LEU A 94 7.32 -6.58 2.74
C LEU A 94 7.52 -6.04 4.16
N ARG A 95 8.79 -5.78 4.50
CA ARG A 95 9.17 -5.05 5.70
C ARG A 95 9.63 -3.64 5.32
N LEU A 96 9.05 -2.63 5.95
CA LEU A 96 9.41 -1.23 5.80
C LEU A 96 10.10 -0.72 7.07
N ASN A 97 10.99 0.27 6.89
CA ASN A 97 11.63 0.99 7.98
C ASN A 97 11.75 2.47 7.61
N GLY A 98 11.24 3.34 8.49
CA GLY A 98 11.26 4.79 8.30
C GLY A 98 9.94 5.43 8.72
N GLU A 99 9.71 6.66 8.27
CA GLU A 99 8.46 7.38 8.47
C GLU A 99 7.71 7.50 7.14
N TYR A 100 6.44 7.11 7.14
CA TYR A 100 5.59 7.08 5.96
C TYR A 100 4.24 7.71 6.27
N ASP A 101 3.83 8.67 5.44
CA ASP A 101 2.45 9.09 5.38
C ASP A 101 1.67 8.06 4.54
N VAL A 102 0.60 7.51 5.12
CA VAL A 102 -0.23 6.49 4.52
C VAL A 102 -1.46 7.17 3.94
N HIS A 103 -1.69 6.98 2.65
CA HIS A 103 -2.85 7.46 1.95
C HIS A 103 -3.63 6.29 1.36
N ASN A 104 -4.93 6.45 1.22
CA ASN A 104 -5.79 5.44 0.62
C ASN A 104 -6.90 6.04 -0.25
N ALA A 105 -7.32 5.25 -1.22
CA ALA A 105 -8.63 5.27 -1.84
C ALA A 105 -9.04 3.81 -2.05
N SER A 106 -10.26 3.53 -2.51
CA SER A 106 -10.68 2.20 -3.04
C SER A 106 -9.47 1.41 -3.57
N ASP A 107 -9.21 0.16 -3.26
CA ASP A 107 -8.11 -0.70 -3.74
C ASP A 107 -6.63 -0.22 -3.78
N ILE A 108 -6.30 1.07 -3.64
CA ILE A 108 -4.93 1.58 -3.58
C ILE A 108 -4.58 2.11 -2.20
N ILE A 109 -3.46 1.62 -1.68
CA ILE A 109 -2.79 2.20 -0.52
C ILE A 109 -1.42 2.70 -0.93
N VAL A 110 -1.09 3.93 -0.54
CA VAL A 110 0.21 4.54 -0.81
C VAL A 110 0.93 4.81 0.50
N PHE A 111 2.12 4.24 0.66
CA PHE A 111 3.09 4.57 1.70
C PHE A 111 4.06 5.61 1.14
N ASN A 112 3.83 6.87 1.45
CA ASN A 112 4.62 8.00 0.98
C ASN A 112 5.76 8.29 1.97
N LYS A 113 6.99 8.01 1.57
CA LYS A 113 8.17 8.17 2.41
C LYS A 113 8.46 9.65 2.68
N LYS A 114 8.67 9.98 3.95
CA LYS A 114 9.12 11.30 4.40
C LYS A 114 10.64 11.45 4.33
#